data_AF-A0A2E3Q0R8-F1
#
_entry.id   AF-A0A2E3Q0R8-F1
#
_cell.length_a   1.000
_cell.length_b   1.000
_cell.length_c   1.000
_cell.angle_alpha   90.00
_cell.angle_beta   90.00
_cell.angle_gamma   90.00
#
_symmetry.space_group_name_H-M   'P 1'
#
loop_
_entity.id
_entity.type
_entity.pdbx_description
1 polymer ?
#
loop_
_entity_poly.entity_id
_entity_poly.type
_entity_poly.pdbx_seq_one_letter_code
_entity_poly.pdbx_strand_id
1 'polypeptide(L)'
;CGCGIADTDSDADGTPDCLDGCPEDPDKTEPGECGCGVADTDSDADGTPDCLDGCPDDPEKTAPGACGCGIADTDSDADGTPDCLDGCPEDPDKTEPGECGCGIADTDSDADGTPDCLDGCPEDPDKTEPGECGCGLPETDSDGDGAPDCIDALFEVPSNFPTISDAIAAAFDGVTIQVAPGIYNESIDFEGKGITIIGDPDDPSSTTIDGLGIIGSIVMATSGEDATSILSGLRISGGVIGSPISEAPDAVRAGGALFIADSSPLIENCLFTQNQSIHGGAVYCTGSGALFRECVFEGNFAGRGAGLALVDCPNVVIRTSMIRLNTATSDGGGIMASNGTPRIIECVIEENLAAQLGGGIAWTSNDEATPLLIDATQVVSNTSLESGGGLSSAGAPASVGNSVFCDNDPDQIVGEFTDLGGNEICTETCPGDFNGDGTVGGSDLGVFFTFWGDCDAPCEADFNGDGEVDGPDLGVFFSFWGLCP
;
A
#
# COMPACT_ATOMS: atom_id res chain seq x y z
N CYS A 1 20.93 14.16 106.26
CA CYS A 1 20.01 15.18 105.72
C CYS A 1 18.74 15.31 106.56
N GLY A 2 18.92 15.69 107.84
CA GLY A 2 17.87 15.79 108.86
C GLY A 2 18.38 15.26 110.22
N CYS A 3 17.87 15.79 111.33
CA CYS A 3 18.43 15.57 112.68
C CYS A 3 18.51 14.08 113.05
N GLY A 4 19.72 13.50 112.98
CA GLY A 4 20.03 12.14 113.43
C GLY A 4 20.68 11.23 112.39
N ILE A 5 20.80 11.65 111.13
CA ILE A 5 21.55 10.92 110.09
C ILE A 5 22.82 11.72 109.78
N ALA A 6 23.98 11.05 109.82
CA ALA A 6 25.26 11.66 109.45
C ALA A 6 25.17 12.14 107.99
N ASP A 7 25.59 13.38 107.76
CA ASP A 7 25.74 13.93 106.41
C ASP A 7 27.06 13.36 105.84
N THR A 8 27.02 12.07 105.51
CA THR A 8 28.09 11.39 104.77
C THR A 8 28.00 11.86 103.33
N ASP A 9 29.16 12.20 102.79
CA ASP A 9 29.42 12.66 101.43
C ASP A 9 30.50 11.69 100.92
N SER A 10 30.06 10.70 100.15
CA SER A 10 30.81 9.48 99.84
C SER A 10 31.82 9.68 98.72
N ASP A 11 31.55 10.57 97.77
CA ASP A 11 32.46 10.96 96.69
C ASP A 11 33.19 12.29 96.94
N ALA A 12 32.80 13.03 97.99
CA ALA A 12 33.42 14.26 98.46
C ALA A 12 33.27 15.47 97.51
N ASP A 13 32.16 15.56 96.79
CA ASP A 13 31.86 16.68 95.90
C ASP A 13 31.27 17.92 96.63
N GLY A 14 30.92 17.74 97.90
CA GLY A 14 30.35 18.77 98.76
C GLY A 14 28.84 18.67 98.97
N THR A 15 28.16 17.70 98.37
CA THR A 15 26.74 17.40 98.55
C THR A 15 26.57 16.10 99.35
N PRO A 16 25.91 16.11 100.51
CA PRO A 16 25.73 14.87 101.29
C PRO A 16 24.85 13.85 100.55
N ASP A 17 25.21 12.57 100.60
CA ASP A 17 24.62 11.43 99.86
C ASP A 17 23.08 11.40 99.85
N CYS A 18 22.43 11.91 100.88
CA CYS A 18 20.98 11.91 101.02
C CYS A 18 20.25 13.08 100.33
N LEU A 19 21.00 14.04 99.79
CA LEU A 19 20.54 15.09 98.88
C LEU A 19 21.25 15.01 97.52
N ASP A 20 22.14 14.03 97.36
CA ASP A 20 22.85 13.76 96.13
C ASP A 20 22.10 12.74 95.27
N GLY A 21 21.83 13.08 94.02
CA GLY A 21 21.24 12.17 93.03
C GLY A 21 22.25 11.14 92.48
N CYS A 22 23.54 11.39 92.67
CA CYS A 22 24.69 10.56 92.31
C CYS A 22 25.73 10.45 93.43
N PRO A 23 25.42 9.78 94.57
CA PRO A 23 26.26 9.79 95.78
C PRO A 23 27.67 9.16 95.66
N GLU A 24 28.04 8.67 94.48
CA GLU A 24 29.34 8.05 94.21
C GLU A 24 30.06 8.70 93.01
N ASP A 25 29.53 9.78 92.43
CA ASP A 25 30.12 10.50 91.28
C ASP A 25 30.56 11.91 91.69
N PRO A 26 31.87 12.14 91.93
CA PRO A 26 32.36 13.42 92.43
C PRO A 26 32.20 14.59 91.45
N ASP A 27 31.85 14.33 90.19
CA ASP A 27 31.69 15.36 89.16
C ASP A 27 30.21 15.74 88.93
N LYS A 28 29.23 15.05 89.56
CA LYS A 28 27.79 15.31 89.40
C LYS A 28 26.99 15.11 90.69
N THR A 29 26.14 16.07 91.04
CA THR A 29 25.16 15.96 92.15
C THR A 29 23.76 15.52 91.71
N GLU A 30 23.50 15.46 90.40
CA GLU A 30 22.27 14.94 89.80
C GLU A 30 22.63 14.05 88.59
N PRO A 31 21.89 12.96 88.32
CA PRO A 31 22.24 12.00 87.26
C PRO A 31 22.38 12.55 85.84
N GLY A 32 21.81 13.71 85.51
CA GLY A 32 21.83 14.19 84.14
C GLY A 32 21.19 13.20 83.14
N GLU A 33 21.57 13.28 81.87
CA GLU A 33 21.01 12.44 80.80
C GLU A 33 21.79 11.13 80.63
N CYS A 34 23.12 11.14 80.82
CA CYS A 34 23.99 9.95 80.80
C CYS A 34 23.94 9.11 82.09
N GLY A 35 23.32 9.62 83.15
CA GLY A 35 23.41 9.04 84.49
C GLY A 35 24.67 9.45 85.25
N CYS A 36 24.83 8.86 86.45
CA CYS A 36 25.98 9.07 87.31
C CYS A 36 27.21 8.30 86.80
N GLY A 37 28.39 8.91 86.86
CA GLY A 37 29.69 8.35 86.51
C GLY A 37 30.12 8.53 85.05
N VAL A 38 29.30 9.18 84.23
CA VAL A 38 29.57 9.46 82.80
C VAL A 38 29.26 10.93 82.54
N ALA A 39 30.24 11.72 82.11
CA ALA A 39 30.03 13.14 81.82
C ALA A 39 28.98 13.33 80.71
N ASP A 40 28.07 14.30 80.89
CA ASP A 40 27.14 14.73 79.84
C ASP A 40 27.84 15.66 78.83
N THR A 41 29.03 15.25 78.38
CA THR A 41 29.78 15.99 77.35
C THR A 41 29.07 15.79 76.02
N ASP A 42 28.90 16.88 75.30
CA ASP A 42 28.34 16.94 73.95
C ASP A 42 29.46 17.53 73.08
N SER A 43 30.17 16.64 72.39
CA SER A 43 31.44 16.93 71.73
C SER A 43 31.28 17.73 70.44
N ASP A 44 30.16 17.58 69.74
CA ASP A 44 29.82 18.31 68.51
C ASP A 44 28.78 19.43 68.71
N ALA A 45 28.19 19.51 69.91
CA ALA A 45 27.24 20.53 70.34
C ALA A 45 25.88 20.45 69.62
N ASP A 46 25.40 19.26 69.30
CA ASP A 46 24.12 19.01 68.64
C ASP A 46 22.92 18.99 69.62
N GLY A 47 23.21 18.93 70.91
CA GLY A 47 22.24 18.87 72.00
C GLY A 47 22.04 17.46 72.57
N THR A 48 22.73 16.45 72.07
CA THR A 48 22.72 15.07 72.57
C THR A 48 24.07 14.73 73.20
N PRO A 49 24.12 14.37 74.49
CA PRO A 49 25.40 13.99 75.10
C PRO A 49 26.00 12.74 74.46
N ASP A 50 27.33 12.70 74.31
CA ASP A 50 28.12 11.66 73.64
C ASP A 50 27.76 10.21 74.05
N CYS A 51 27.27 10.03 75.28
CA CYS A 51 26.89 8.73 75.83
C CYS A 51 25.57 8.17 75.24
N LEU A 52 24.71 9.05 74.71
CA LEU A 52 23.43 8.75 74.07
C LEU A 52 23.48 9.05 72.56
N ASP A 53 24.60 9.58 72.08
CA ASP A 53 24.83 9.88 70.67
C ASP A 53 25.50 8.70 69.94
N GLY A 54 24.87 8.25 68.85
CA GLY A 54 25.45 7.24 67.96
C GLY A 54 26.54 7.80 67.02
N CYS A 55 26.66 9.11 66.92
CA CYS A 55 27.65 9.88 66.17
C CYS A 55 28.16 11.10 66.97
N PRO A 56 28.94 10.90 68.05
CA PRO A 56 29.35 11.96 68.98
C PRO A 56 30.19 13.12 68.41
N ASP A 57 30.54 13.06 67.12
CA ASP A 57 31.38 14.05 66.43
C ASP A 57 30.66 14.64 65.19
N ASP A 58 29.38 14.32 64.96
CA ASP A 58 28.57 14.79 63.81
C ASP A 58 27.35 15.61 64.26
N PRO A 59 27.44 16.95 64.23
CA PRO A 59 26.39 17.80 64.78
C PRO A 59 25.09 17.82 63.97
N GLU A 60 25.03 17.10 62.84
CA GLU A 60 23.81 16.97 62.04
C GLU A 60 23.10 15.62 62.26
N LYS A 61 23.70 14.69 63.01
CA LYS A 61 23.13 13.34 63.25
C LYS A 61 23.42 12.82 64.65
N THR A 62 22.37 12.37 65.35
CA THR A 62 22.48 11.64 66.63
C THR A 62 22.57 10.11 66.47
N ALA A 63 22.51 9.62 65.23
CA ALA A 63 22.60 8.20 64.89
C ALA A 63 23.24 8.02 63.51
N PRO A 64 24.04 6.95 63.28
CA PRO A 64 24.80 6.79 62.03
C PRO A 64 24.00 6.77 60.73
N GLY A 65 22.70 6.50 60.75
CA GLY A 65 21.92 6.42 59.51
C GLY A 65 22.44 5.37 58.51
N ALA A 66 22.20 5.57 57.22
CA ALA A 66 22.59 4.64 56.16
C ALA A 66 24.00 4.91 55.64
N CYS A 67 24.39 6.18 55.54
CA CYS A 67 25.70 6.65 55.11
C CYS A 67 26.76 6.66 56.21
N GLY A 68 26.38 6.38 57.47
CA GLY A 68 27.25 6.58 58.63
C GLY A 68 27.24 8.02 59.16
N CYS A 69 28.07 8.24 60.18
CA CYS A 69 28.32 9.57 60.76
C CYS A 69 29.20 10.42 59.82
N GLY A 70 28.92 11.71 59.75
CA GLY A 70 29.67 12.73 59.00
C GLY A 70 29.30 12.84 57.52
N ILE A 71 28.32 12.06 57.04
CA ILE A 71 27.84 12.09 55.66
C ILE A 71 26.31 12.13 55.70
N ALA A 72 25.69 13.18 55.14
CA ALA A 72 24.24 13.31 55.11
C ALA A 72 23.59 12.12 54.37
N ASP A 73 22.46 11.62 54.89
CA ASP A 73 21.61 10.64 54.19
C ASP A 73 20.71 11.34 53.17
N THR A 74 21.28 12.29 52.40
CA THR A 74 20.56 12.97 51.32
C THR A 74 20.29 11.97 50.22
N ASP A 75 19.07 12.02 49.69
CA ASP A 75 18.58 11.25 48.56
C ASP A 75 18.07 12.30 47.56
N SER A 76 18.93 12.62 46.60
CA SER A 76 18.81 13.80 45.74
C SER A 76 17.73 13.66 44.67
N ASP A 77 17.47 12.44 44.19
CA ASP A 77 16.43 12.11 43.22
C ASP A 77 15.17 11.47 43.83
N ALA A 78 15.21 11.14 45.12
CA ALA A 78 14.11 10.59 45.91
C ALA A 78 13.69 9.17 45.51
N ASP A 79 14.65 8.34 45.08
CA ASP A 79 14.44 6.94 44.70
C ASP A 79 14.38 5.97 45.91
N GLY A 80 14.80 6.46 47.08
CA GLY A 80 14.86 5.70 48.33
C GLY A 80 16.27 5.23 48.71
N THR A 81 17.28 5.52 47.91
CA THR A 81 18.70 5.20 48.13
C THR A 81 19.46 6.50 48.38
N PRO A 82 20.08 6.67 49.56
CA PRO A 82 20.87 7.88 49.82
C PRO A 82 22.07 7.97 48.87
N ASP A 83 22.41 9.19 48.43
CA ASP A 83 23.45 9.52 47.45
C ASP A 83 24.80 8.84 47.72
N CYS A 84 25.12 8.56 48.99
CA CYS A 84 26.37 7.92 49.40
C CYS A 84 26.44 6.42 49.05
N LEU A 85 25.28 5.79 48.86
CA LEU A 85 25.10 4.39 48.47
C LEU A 85 24.51 4.27 47.07
N ASP A 86 24.27 5.40 46.40
CA ASP A 86 23.71 5.47 45.06
C ASP A 86 24.81 5.65 44.00
N GLY A 87 24.85 4.74 43.02
CA GLY A 87 25.73 4.83 41.86
C GLY A 87 25.27 5.88 40.84
N CYS A 88 24.02 6.32 40.93
CA CYS A 88 23.35 7.32 40.11
C CYS A 88 22.49 8.29 40.94
N PRO A 89 23.09 9.17 41.78
CA PRO A 89 22.37 9.99 42.76
C PRO A 89 21.37 11.04 42.21
N GLU A 90 21.17 11.09 40.90
CA GLU A 90 20.31 12.07 40.22
C GLU A 90 19.34 11.36 39.25
N ASP A 91 19.29 10.02 39.25
CA ASP A 91 18.44 9.19 38.39
C ASP A 91 17.47 8.35 39.24
N PRO A 92 16.21 8.79 39.39
CA PRO A 92 15.25 8.12 40.27
C PRO A 92 14.81 6.73 39.79
N ASP A 93 15.20 6.31 38.59
CA ASP A 93 14.87 5.00 38.04
C ASP A 93 16.03 3.99 38.18
N LYS A 94 17.23 4.41 38.64
CA LYS A 94 18.41 3.55 38.78
C LYS A 94 19.27 3.90 39.99
N THR A 95 19.65 2.88 40.76
CA THR A 95 20.65 2.98 41.84
C THR A 95 22.07 2.54 41.43
N GLU A 96 22.19 1.91 40.26
CA GLU A 96 23.46 1.53 39.65
C GLU A 96 23.47 1.96 38.17
N PRO A 97 24.59 2.45 37.62
CA PRO A 97 24.64 2.96 36.24
C PRO A 97 24.22 1.98 35.15
N GLY A 98 24.28 0.67 35.37
CA GLY A 98 23.98 -0.31 34.31
C GLY A 98 24.92 -0.18 33.11
N GLU A 99 24.45 -0.60 31.93
CA GLU A 99 25.23 -0.61 30.69
C GLU A 99 25.14 0.73 29.94
N CYS A 100 23.98 1.37 29.98
CA CYS A 100 23.73 2.69 29.40
C CYS A 100 24.20 3.87 30.26
N GLY A 101 24.61 3.61 31.50
CA GLY A 101 24.87 4.66 32.49
C GLY A 101 23.60 5.19 33.17
N CYS A 102 23.79 6.21 33.99
CA CYS A 102 22.70 6.91 34.67
C CYS A 102 21.92 7.83 33.71
N GLY A 103 20.61 7.95 33.92
CA GLY A 103 19.68 8.80 33.19
C GLY A 103 19.18 8.23 31.87
N ILE A 104 19.59 7.00 31.51
CA ILE A 104 19.20 6.31 30.29
C ILE A 104 18.82 4.88 30.66
N ALA A 105 17.58 4.47 30.39
CA ALA A 105 17.12 3.11 30.69
C ALA A 105 17.93 2.06 29.92
N ASP A 106 18.27 0.94 30.58
CA ASP A 106 18.84 -0.25 29.92
C ASP A 106 17.73 -1.08 29.25
N THR A 107 16.82 -0.41 28.56
CA THR A 107 15.77 -1.07 27.79
C THR A 107 16.42 -1.80 26.61
N ASP A 108 15.97 -3.02 26.37
CA ASP A 108 16.33 -3.85 25.23
C ASP A 108 15.00 -4.17 24.53
N SER A 109 14.71 -3.40 23.49
CA SER A 109 13.39 -3.33 22.86
C SER A 109 13.09 -4.55 22.00
N ASP A 110 14.09 -5.15 21.36
CA ASP A 110 13.96 -6.37 20.56
C ASP A 110 14.38 -7.66 21.28
N ALA A 111 14.94 -7.53 22.49
CA ALA A 111 15.38 -8.62 23.36
C ALA A 111 16.55 -9.45 22.79
N ASP A 112 17.44 -8.80 22.05
CA ASP A 112 18.65 -9.40 21.47
C ASP A 112 19.80 -9.58 22.50
N GLY A 113 19.68 -8.89 23.64
CA GLY A 113 20.65 -8.86 24.71
C GLY A 113 21.52 -7.60 24.75
N THR A 114 21.31 -6.66 23.84
CA THR A 114 22.00 -5.36 23.75
C THR A 114 21.01 -4.25 24.07
N PRO A 115 21.27 -3.43 25.10
CA PRO A 115 20.37 -2.31 25.40
C PRO A 115 20.33 -1.29 24.26
N ASP A 116 19.16 -0.69 24.02
CA ASP A 116 18.86 0.27 22.94
C ASP A 116 19.89 1.41 22.83
N CYS A 117 20.53 1.79 23.94
CA CYS A 117 21.54 2.85 23.97
C CYS A 117 22.89 2.45 23.37
N LEU A 118 23.17 1.15 23.30
CA LEU A 118 24.36 0.53 22.72
C LEU A 118 24.03 -0.22 21.43
N ASP A 119 22.76 -0.29 21.07
CA ASP A 119 22.28 -0.95 19.87
C ASP A 119 22.18 0.01 18.69
N GLY A 120 22.86 -0.30 17.59
CA GLY A 120 22.74 0.42 16.33
C GLY A 120 21.44 0.12 15.59
N CYS A 121 20.73 -0.93 15.98
CA CYS A 121 19.47 -1.43 15.46
C CYS A 121 18.52 -1.90 16.59
N PRO A 122 18.02 -1.00 17.46
CA PRO A 122 17.29 -1.36 18.69
C PRO A 122 15.96 -2.14 18.54
N GLU A 123 15.56 -2.44 17.31
CA GLU A 123 14.29 -3.11 16.98
C GLU A 123 14.53 -4.35 16.12
N ASP A 124 15.79 -4.74 15.90
CA ASP A 124 16.23 -5.88 15.08
C ASP A 124 16.97 -6.91 15.93
N PRO A 125 16.28 -7.99 16.37
CA PRO A 125 16.88 -8.97 17.28
C PRO A 125 17.98 -9.84 16.64
N ASP A 126 18.22 -9.70 15.34
CA ASP A 126 19.26 -10.41 14.62
C ASP A 126 20.52 -9.55 14.39
N LYS A 127 20.50 -8.25 14.71
CA LYS A 127 21.62 -7.32 14.50
C LYS A 127 21.74 -6.24 15.58
N THR A 128 22.96 -6.04 16.07
CA THR A 128 23.35 -4.90 16.92
C THR A 128 24.02 -3.74 16.18
N GLU A 129 24.41 -3.98 14.92
CA GLU A 129 25.00 -2.96 14.04
C GLU A 129 24.31 -3.02 12.66
N PRO A 130 24.03 -1.86 12.01
CA PRO A 130 23.30 -1.83 10.74
C PRO A 130 23.93 -2.60 9.58
N GLY A 131 25.24 -2.81 9.54
CA GLY A 131 25.88 -3.47 8.40
C GLY A 131 25.75 -2.70 7.08
N GLU A 132 25.86 -3.41 5.94
CA GLU A 132 25.70 -2.81 4.60
C GLU A 132 24.22 -2.68 4.21
N CYS A 133 23.37 -3.60 4.69
CA CYS A 133 21.93 -3.61 4.43
C CYS A 133 21.10 -2.71 5.36
N GLY A 134 21.67 -2.18 6.43
CA GLY A 134 20.91 -1.53 7.49
C GLY A 134 20.24 -2.54 8.44
N CYS A 135 19.40 -2.01 9.34
CA CYS A 135 18.64 -2.81 10.30
C CYS A 135 17.41 -3.45 9.64
N GLY A 136 17.03 -4.65 10.07
CA GLY A 136 15.85 -5.40 9.65
C GLY A 136 16.01 -6.24 8.38
N LEU A 137 17.18 -6.20 7.74
CA LEU A 137 17.49 -6.96 6.52
C LEU A 137 18.74 -7.82 6.71
N PRO A 138 18.74 -9.12 6.36
CA PRO A 138 19.91 -9.97 6.57
C PRO A 138 21.07 -9.62 5.60
N GLU A 139 22.31 -9.77 6.07
CA GLU A 139 23.53 -9.63 5.24
C GLU A 139 23.83 -10.91 4.43
N THR A 140 22.78 -11.58 3.93
CA THR A 140 22.95 -12.81 3.17
C THR A 140 23.41 -12.46 1.76
N ASP A 141 24.46 -13.12 1.30
CA ASP A 141 24.96 -13.07 -0.08
C ASP A 141 24.63 -14.44 -0.71
N SER A 142 23.49 -14.51 -1.38
CA SER A 142 22.93 -15.75 -1.93
C SER A 142 23.59 -16.14 -3.26
N ASP A 143 24.04 -15.17 -4.05
CA ASP A 143 24.64 -15.40 -5.36
C ASP A 143 26.18 -15.56 -5.32
N GLY A 144 26.79 -15.19 -4.19
CA GLY A 144 28.20 -15.34 -3.88
C GLY A 144 29.09 -14.32 -4.56
N ASP A 145 28.55 -13.18 -5.00
CA ASP A 145 29.31 -12.14 -5.71
C ASP A 145 30.12 -11.22 -4.76
N GLY A 146 29.86 -11.31 -3.46
CA GLY A 146 30.53 -10.57 -2.40
C GLY A 146 29.80 -9.29 -1.97
N ALA A 147 28.63 -9.00 -2.54
CA ALA A 147 27.67 -8.01 -2.05
C ALA A 147 26.48 -8.74 -1.40
N PRO A 148 25.92 -8.23 -0.28
CA PRO A 148 24.69 -8.81 0.27
C PRO A 148 23.49 -8.51 -0.64
N ASP A 149 22.51 -9.43 -0.65
CA ASP A 149 21.33 -9.42 -1.53
C ASP A 149 20.59 -8.06 -1.54
N CYS A 150 20.61 -7.32 -0.42
CA CYS A 150 19.95 -6.02 -0.27
C CYS A 150 20.56 -4.86 -1.08
N ILE A 151 21.82 -4.98 -1.53
CA ILE A 151 22.49 -3.98 -2.37
C ILE A 151 22.67 -4.45 -3.81
N ASP A 152 22.11 -5.61 -4.14
CA ASP A 152 22.11 -6.13 -5.50
C ASP A 152 21.22 -5.30 -6.42
N ALA A 153 21.58 -5.30 -7.70
CA ALA A 153 20.74 -4.72 -8.74
C ALA A 153 19.59 -5.67 -9.14
N LEU A 154 19.62 -6.93 -8.70
CA LEU A 154 18.67 -7.98 -9.04
C LEU A 154 18.20 -8.71 -7.78
N PHE A 155 16.92 -8.63 -7.46
CA PHE A 155 16.29 -9.33 -6.34
C PHE A 155 15.45 -10.49 -6.88
N GLU A 156 15.70 -11.72 -6.44
CA GLU A 156 14.91 -12.88 -6.88
C GLU A 156 13.87 -13.28 -5.83
N VAL A 157 12.61 -13.43 -6.25
CA VAL A 157 11.49 -13.88 -5.41
C VAL A 157 11.03 -15.27 -5.88
N PRO A 158 11.01 -16.32 -5.02
CA PRO A 158 11.14 -16.27 -3.56
C PRO A 158 12.57 -16.59 -3.04
N SER A 159 13.60 -16.47 -3.88
CA SER A 159 14.95 -16.99 -3.57
C SER A 159 15.67 -16.13 -2.53
N ASN A 160 15.84 -14.83 -2.81
CA ASN A 160 16.45 -13.84 -1.91
C ASN A 160 15.41 -13.28 -0.93
N PHE A 161 14.19 -13.03 -1.42
CA PHE A 161 13.10 -12.44 -0.63
C PHE A 161 11.90 -13.39 -0.63
N PRO A 162 11.26 -13.66 0.51
CA PRO A 162 10.17 -14.63 0.57
C PRO A 162 8.87 -14.14 -0.11
N THR A 163 8.65 -12.83 -0.20
CA THR A 163 7.49 -12.20 -0.86
C THR A 163 7.93 -11.07 -1.80
N ILE A 164 7.04 -10.67 -2.71
CA ILE A 164 7.30 -9.54 -3.61
C ILE A 164 7.31 -8.24 -2.78
N SER A 165 6.43 -8.14 -1.78
CA SER A 165 6.35 -6.99 -0.87
C SER A 165 7.64 -6.77 -0.07
N ASP A 166 8.25 -7.84 0.45
CA ASP A 166 9.53 -7.74 1.17
C ASP A 166 10.66 -7.27 0.25
N ALA A 167 10.67 -7.76 -1.00
CA ALA A 167 11.62 -7.31 -2.02
C ALA A 167 11.44 -5.82 -2.34
N ILE A 168 10.19 -5.35 -2.47
CA ILE A 168 9.90 -3.93 -2.71
C ILE A 168 10.35 -3.07 -1.53
N ALA A 169 10.06 -3.50 -0.30
CA ALA A 169 10.44 -2.76 0.91
C ALA A 169 11.96 -2.52 0.97
N ALA A 170 12.75 -3.54 0.65
CA ALA A 170 14.21 -3.47 0.59
C ALA A 170 14.76 -2.72 -0.65
N ALA A 171 14.00 -2.65 -1.74
CA ALA A 171 14.48 -2.11 -3.00
C ALA A 171 14.69 -0.60 -2.97
N PHE A 172 15.77 -0.16 -3.63
CA PHE A 172 16.04 1.23 -4.00
C PHE A 172 15.79 1.43 -5.50
N ASP A 173 15.73 2.69 -5.94
CA ASP A 173 15.50 3.03 -7.34
C ASP A 173 16.50 2.34 -8.29
N GLY A 174 15.99 1.74 -9.36
CA GLY A 174 16.76 1.04 -10.38
C GLY A 174 16.91 -0.47 -10.17
N VAL A 175 16.48 -1.01 -9.02
CA VAL A 175 16.49 -2.46 -8.75
C VAL A 175 15.48 -3.18 -9.66
N THR A 176 15.87 -4.37 -10.12
CA THR A 176 14.97 -5.32 -10.78
C THR A 176 14.58 -6.44 -9.83
N ILE A 177 13.28 -6.62 -9.59
CA ILE A 177 12.70 -7.72 -8.83
C ILE A 177 12.23 -8.79 -9.82
N GLN A 178 12.96 -9.90 -9.89
CA GLN A 178 12.63 -11.05 -10.71
C GLN A 178 11.77 -12.05 -9.93
N VAL A 179 10.53 -12.22 -10.36
CA VAL A 179 9.54 -13.10 -9.73
C VAL A 179 9.51 -14.43 -10.47
N ALA A 180 9.87 -15.51 -9.78
CA ALA A 180 9.87 -16.86 -10.33
C ALA A 180 8.42 -17.35 -10.62
N PRO A 181 8.23 -18.34 -11.51
CA PRO A 181 6.93 -18.94 -11.75
C PRO A 181 6.27 -19.46 -10.48
N GLY A 182 5.02 -19.07 -10.24
CA GLY A 182 4.33 -19.32 -8.99
C GLY A 182 3.01 -18.56 -8.85
N ILE A 183 2.34 -18.78 -7.72
CA ILE A 183 1.14 -18.02 -7.33
C ILE A 183 1.47 -17.29 -6.03
N TYR A 184 1.37 -15.97 -6.07
CA TYR A 184 1.69 -15.04 -4.99
C TYR A 184 0.38 -14.38 -4.53
N ASN A 185 -0.07 -14.69 -3.32
CA ASN A 185 -1.28 -14.07 -2.75
C ASN A 185 -0.86 -12.92 -1.84
N GLU A 186 -0.71 -11.74 -2.44
CA GLU A 186 -0.30 -10.52 -1.76
C GLU A 186 -0.80 -9.29 -2.53
N SER A 187 -0.78 -8.14 -1.86
CA SER A 187 -1.05 -6.82 -2.45
C SER A 187 0.24 -6.04 -2.43
N ILE A 188 0.67 -5.55 -3.58
CA ILE A 188 1.94 -4.85 -3.76
C ILE A 188 1.72 -3.37 -4.09
N ASP A 189 2.59 -2.51 -3.58
CA ASP A 189 2.64 -1.09 -3.87
C ASP A 189 4.07 -0.76 -4.35
N PHE A 190 4.21 0.06 -5.39
CA PHE A 190 5.53 0.52 -5.83
C PHE A 190 6.19 1.50 -4.83
N GLU A 191 5.44 2.05 -3.87
CA GLU A 191 5.94 2.97 -2.83
C GLU A 191 6.67 4.21 -3.39
N GLY A 192 6.35 4.63 -4.62
CA GLY A 192 7.00 5.76 -5.29
C GLY A 192 8.41 5.45 -5.79
N LYS A 193 8.83 4.18 -5.78
CA LYS A 193 10.16 3.73 -6.20
C LYS A 193 10.22 3.47 -7.71
N GLY A 194 11.34 3.84 -8.32
CA GLY A 194 11.66 3.57 -9.72
C GLY A 194 12.20 2.15 -9.93
N ILE A 195 11.41 1.13 -9.59
CA ILE A 195 11.81 -0.29 -9.61
C ILE A 195 11.14 -1.05 -10.75
N THR A 196 11.75 -2.14 -11.18
CA THR A 196 11.24 -3.01 -12.24
C THR A 196 10.84 -4.36 -11.66
N ILE A 197 9.56 -4.73 -11.74
CA ILE A 197 9.05 -6.03 -11.28
C ILE A 197 8.74 -6.89 -12.50
N ILE A 198 9.45 -8.00 -12.68
CA ILE A 198 9.37 -8.85 -13.87
C ILE A 198 9.02 -10.29 -13.47
N GLY A 199 7.98 -10.85 -14.09
CA GLY A 199 7.67 -12.29 -14.05
C GLY A 199 8.33 -13.05 -15.20
N ASP A 200 7.53 -13.80 -15.96
CA ASP A 200 7.97 -14.49 -17.17
C ASP A 200 7.43 -13.74 -18.41
N PRO A 201 8.29 -13.09 -19.20
CA PRO A 201 7.85 -12.36 -20.38
C PRO A 201 7.40 -13.27 -21.53
N ASP A 202 7.82 -14.53 -21.58
CA ASP A 202 7.39 -15.46 -22.63
C ASP A 202 6.03 -16.11 -22.30
N ASP A 203 5.73 -16.29 -21.02
CA ASP A 203 4.46 -16.79 -20.52
C ASP A 203 4.02 -16.08 -19.22
N PRO A 204 3.33 -14.92 -19.34
CA PRO A 204 2.83 -14.18 -18.17
C PRO A 204 1.89 -15.00 -17.29
N SER A 205 1.31 -16.09 -17.78
CA SER A 205 0.41 -16.94 -16.98
C SER A 205 1.14 -17.83 -15.97
N SER A 206 2.45 -18.00 -16.12
CA SER A 206 3.29 -18.82 -15.24
C SER A 206 3.56 -18.16 -13.88
N THR A 207 3.55 -16.83 -13.83
CA THR A 207 3.73 -16.03 -12.60
C THR A 207 2.47 -15.22 -12.34
N THR A 208 1.70 -15.61 -11.32
CA THR A 208 0.42 -14.98 -10.98
C THR A 208 0.49 -14.27 -9.63
N ILE A 209 0.10 -13.00 -9.60
CA ILE A 209 -0.28 -12.31 -8.36
C ILE A 209 -1.81 -12.42 -8.20
N ASP A 210 -2.24 -13.15 -7.17
CA ASP A 210 -3.62 -13.53 -6.92
C ASP A 210 -4.26 -12.65 -5.83
N GLY A 211 -5.30 -11.92 -6.19
CA GLY A 211 -6.05 -11.02 -5.32
C GLY A 211 -7.16 -11.68 -4.50
N LEU A 212 -7.33 -13.00 -4.58
CA LEU A 212 -8.43 -13.67 -3.88
C LEU A 212 -8.33 -13.48 -2.36
N GLY A 213 -9.35 -12.83 -1.79
CA GLY A 213 -9.43 -12.54 -0.35
C GLY A 213 -8.76 -11.23 0.08
N ILE A 214 -8.15 -10.50 -0.85
CA ILE A 214 -7.48 -9.22 -0.58
C ILE A 214 -8.51 -8.08 -0.55
N ILE A 215 -8.39 -7.21 0.46
CA ILE A 215 -9.16 -5.97 0.58
C ILE A 215 -8.33 -4.84 0.00
N GLY A 216 -8.49 -4.58 -1.29
CA GLY A 216 -7.68 -3.59 -2.00
C GLY A 216 -7.51 -3.99 -3.46
N SER A 217 -6.70 -3.23 -4.17
CA SER A 217 -6.17 -3.59 -5.48
C SER A 217 -4.98 -4.53 -5.30
N ILE A 218 -4.71 -5.39 -6.27
CA ILE A 218 -3.57 -6.32 -6.21
C ILE A 218 -2.26 -5.54 -6.36
N VAL A 219 -2.23 -4.57 -7.27
CA VAL A 219 -1.08 -3.71 -7.54
C VAL A 219 -1.50 -2.26 -7.37
N MET A 220 -0.66 -1.46 -6.70
CA MET A 220 -0.88 -0.04 -6.48
C MET A 220 0.31 0.78 -6.97
N ALA A 221 0.01 1.89 -7.63
CA ALA A 221 0.96 2.94 -7.97
C ALA A 221 0.29 4.28 -7.64
N THR A 222 0.48 4.73 -6.41
CA THR A 222 -0.22 5.89 -5.84
C THR A 222 0.70 6.91 -5.18
N SER A 223 2.01 6.73 -5.30
CA SER A 223 3.02 7.50 -4.56
C SER A 223 3.92 8.33 -5.49
N GLY A 224 3.43 8.70 -6.68
CA GLY A 224 4.13 9.53 -7.65
C GLY A 224 5.11 8.76 -8.53
N GLU A 225 4.86 7.48 -8.75
CA GLU A 225 5.62 6.61 -9.66
C GLU A 225 5.67 7.21 -11.08
N ASP A 226 6.79 7.02 -11.77
CA ASP A 226 6.96 7.45 -13.15
C ASP A 226 7.30 6.26 -14.07
N ALA A 227 7.73 6.52 -15.30
CA ALA A 227 8.01 5.48 -16.29
C ALA A 227 9.20 4.57 -15.93
N THR A 228 9.92 4.84 -14.83
CA THR A 228 10.94 3.95 -14.26
C THR A 228 10.37 2.88 -13.34
N SER A 229 9.11 3.05 -12.89
CA SER A 229 8.34 2.02 -12.19
C SER A 229 7.71 1.10 -13.24
N ILE A 230 8.27 -0.10 -13.39
CA ILE A 230 7.92 -1.03 -14.47
C ILE A 230 7.29 -2.29 -13.88
N LEU A 231 6.15 -2.71 -14.44
CA LEU A 231 5.53 -4.01 -14.17
C LEU A 231 5.52 -4.82 -15.48
N SER A 232 6.12 -6.02 -15.48
CA SER A 232 6.21 -6.82 -16.70
C SER A 232 6.07 -8.32 -16.53
N GLY A 233 5.47 -9.00 -17.52
CA GLY A 233 5.50 -10.47 -17.62
C GLY A 233 4.72 -11.19 -16.52
N LEU A 234 3.65 -10.57 -16.02
CA LEU A 234 2.89 -11.06 -14.86
C LEU A 234 1.42 -11.23 -15.19
N ARG A 235 0.81 -12.27 -14.65
CA ARG A 235 -0.65 -12.40 -14.56
C ARG A 235 -1.14 -11.79 -13.26
N ILE A 236 -2.16 -10.95 -13.35
CA ILE A 236 -2.79 -10.29 -12.20
C ILE A 236 -4.27 -10.67 -12.23
N SER A 237 -4.71 -11.40 -11.22
CA SER A 237 -6.00 -12.13 -11.29
C SER A 237 -6.69 -12.21 -9.94
N GLY A 238 -8.03 -12.32 -9.96
CA GLY A 238 -8.82 -12.64 -8.76
C GLY A 238 -9.08 -11.47 -7.82
N GLY A 239 -8.73 -10.23 -8.19
CA GLY A 239 -9.07 -9.05 -7.41
C GLY A 239 -10.56 -8.72 -7.53
N VAL A 240 -11.24 -8.38 -6.43
CA VAL A 240 -12.72 -8.18 -6.43
C VAL A 240 -13.16 -6.84 -5.86
N ILE A 241 -12.37 -6.29 -4.94
CA ILE A 241 -12.77 -5.15 -4.11
C ILE A 241 -12.18 -3.84 -4.66
N GLY A 242 -10.87 -3.83 -4.96
CA GLY A 242 -10.16 -2.63 -5.36
C GLY A 242 -9.87 -1.66 -4.21
N SER A 243 -9.16 -0.57 -4.51
CA SER A 243 -8.73 0.46 -3.57
C SER A 243 -9.71 1.64 -3.53
N PRO A 244 -9.86 2.33 -2.39
CA PRO A 244 -10.74 3.49 -2.28
C PRO A 244 -10.23 4.64 -3.15
N ILE A 245 -11.13 5.29 -3.91
CA ILE A 245 -10.77 6.46 -4.75
C ILE A 245 -10.53 7.76 -3.95
N SER A 246 -10.76 7.74 -2.63
CA SER A 246 -10.59 8.89 -1.73
C SER A 246 -10.58 8.44 -0.27
N GLU A 247 -10.14 9.31 0.63
CA GLU A 247 -10.15 9.10 2.09
C GLU A 247 -11.54 9.14 2.74
N ALA A 248 -12.61 9.29 1.95
CA ALA A 248 -13.96 9.32 2.49
C ALA A 248 -14.38 7.94 3.06
N PRO A 249 -15.10 7.87 4.20
CA PRO A 249 -15.50 6.60 4.82
C PRO A 249 -16.37 5.68 3.95
N ASP A 250 -17.08 6.27 2.98
CA ASP A 250 -17.97 5.64 2.02
C ASP A 250 -17.44 5.74 0.58
N ALA A 251 -16.12 5.96 0.43
CA ALA A 251 -15.48 6.04 -0.87
C ALA A 251 -15.76 4.79 -1.71
N VAL A 252 -16.11 5.04 -2.97
CA VAL A 252 -16.22 3.99 -3.98
C VAL A 252 -14.84 3.34 -4.14
N ARG A 253 -14.84 2.02 -4.30
CA ARG A 253 -13.62 1.26 -4.53
C ARG A 253 -13.47 0.91 -6.01
N ALA A 254 -12.23 0.96 -6.50
CA ALA A 254 -11.92 0.83 -7.91
C ALA A 254 -10.60 0.08 -8.13
N GLY A 255 -10.40 -0.46 -9.34
CA GLY A 255 -9.16 -1.13 -9.73
C GLY A 255 -9.02 -2.50 -9.09
N GLY A 256 -9.80 -3.49 -9.54
CA GLY A 256 -9.74 -4.83 -8.95
C GLY A 256 -8.33 -5.42 -8.99
N ALA A 257 -7.62 -5.23 -10.10
CA ALA A 257 -6.26 -5.67 -10.29
C ALA A 257 -5.24 -4.57 -9.97
N LEU A 258 -5.36 -3.43 -10.65
CA LEU A 258 -4.36 -2.36 -10.62
C LEU A 258 -5.05 -1.02 -10.41
N PHE A 259 -4.53 -0.26 -9.44
CA PHE A 259 -5.00 1.08 -9.12
C PHE A 259 -3.85 2.08 -9.24
N ILE A 260 -4.04 3.06 -10.13
CA ILE A 260 -3.06 4.11 -10.42
C ILE A 260 -3.70 5.46 -10.10
N ALA A 261 -3.05 6.25 -9.25
CA ALA A 261 -3.48 7.59 -8.90
C ALA A 261 -2.30 8.56 -8.93
N ASP A 262 -2.41 9.63 -9.72
CA ASP A 262 -1.39 10.69 -9.83
C ASP A 262 0.03 10.18 -10.18
N SER A 263 0.09 9.02 -10.82
CA SER A 263 1.33 8.30 -11.20
C SER A 263 1.35 7.92 -12.68
N SER A 264 2.52 7.61 -13.24
CA SER A 264 2.70 7.27 -14.65
C SER A 264 3.62 6.06 -14.87
N PRO A 265 3.32 4.89 -14.28
CA PRO A 265 4.12 3.68 -14.45
C PRO A 265 4.08 3.13 -15.89
N LEU A 266 5.08 2.31 -16.22
CA LEU A 266 5.09 1.47 -17.42
C LEU A 266 4.60 0.07 -17.07
N ILE A 267 3.50 -0.33 -17.68
CA ILE A 267 2.93 -1.67 -17.55
C ILE A 267 3.06 -2.36 -18.89
N GLU A 268 3.81 -3.45 -18.96
CA GLU A 268 4.07 -4.12 -20.23
C GLU A 268 3.98 -5.64 -20.18
N ASN A 269 3.40 -6.25 -21.21
CA ASN A 269 3.35 -7.71 -21.31
C ASN A 269 2.70 -8.39 -20.09
N CYS A 270 1.65 -7.76 -19.55
CA CYS A 270 0.89 -8.27 -18.41
C CYS A 270 -0.47 -8.84 -18.84
N LEU A 271 -0.92 -9.86 -18.11
CA LEU A 271 -2.24 -10.48 -18.29
C LEU A 271 -3.15 -10.14 -17.10
N PHE A 272 -4.16 -9.31 -17.34
CA PHE A 272 -5.19 -8.95 -16.37
C PHE A 272 -6.45 -9.77 -16.62
N THR A 273 -6.77 -10.70 -15.71
CA THR A 273 -7.90 -11.60 -15.93
C THR A 273 -8.73 -11.88 -14.69
N GLN A 274 -10.04 -12.07 -14.87
CA GLN A 274 -10.97 -12.41 -13.78
C GLN A 274 -10.92 -11.43 -12.61
N ASN A 275 -10.69 -10.15 -12.91
CA ASN A 275 -10.73 -9.09 -11.91
C ASN A 275 -12.07 -8.38 -11.93
N GLN A 276 -12.51 -7.94 -10.76
CA GLN A 276 -13.81 -7.34 -10.52
C GLN A 276 -13.66 -6.09 -9.65
N SER A 277 -14.43 -5.05 -9.96
CA SER A 277 -14.55 -3.86 -9.11
C SER A 277 -15.82 -3.06 -9.43
N ILE A 278 -16.09 -1.96 -8.74
CA ILE A 278 -17.18 -1.03 -9.13
C ILE A 278 -16.74 -0.22 -10.36
N HIS A 279 -15.50 0.26 -10.37
CA HIS A 279 -14.89 0.94 -11.51
C HIS A 279 -13.53 0.30 -11.81
N GLY A 280 -13.25 0.01 -13.08
CA GLY A 280 -11.96 -0.58 -13.44
C GLY A 280 -11.85 -2.01 -12.93
N GLY A 281 -12.49 -2.96 -13.63
CA GLY A 281 -12.50 -4.36 -13.22
C GLY A 281 -11.09 -4.90 -13.10
N ALA A 282 -10.29 -4.73 -14.16
CA ALA A 282 -8.85 -4.85 -14.08
C ALA A 282 -8.19 -3.55 -13.61
N VAL A 283 -8.25 -2.48 -14.39
CA VAL A 283 -7.47 -1.26 -14.14
C VAL A 283 -8.37 -0.09 -13.82
N TYR A 284 -8.05 0.63 -12.74
CA TYR A 284 -8.54 1.98 -12.52
C TYR A 284 -7.38 2.97 -12.50
N CYS A 285 -7.53 4.06 -13.26
CA CYS A 285 -6.52 5.08 -13.47
C CYS A 285 -7.17 6.45 -13.23
N THR A 286 -6.58 7.27 -12.36
CA THR A 286 -7.03 8.65 -12.12
C THR A 286 -5.87 9.65 -12.10
N GLY A 287 -6.05 10.83 -12.70
CA GLY A 287 -5.04 11.91 -12.68
C GLY A 287 -3.69 11.56 -13.32
N SER A 288 -3.63 10.52 -14.15
CA SER A 288 -2.39 9.79 -14.46
C SER A 288 -2.07 9.72 -15.95
N GLY A 289 -0.82 9.33 -16.26
CA GLY A 289 -0.26 9.25 -17.61
C GLY A 289 0.37 7.88 -17.93
N ALA A 290 -0.11 6.81 -17.30
CA ALA A 290 0.45 5.46 -17.43
C ALA A 290 0.50 4.95 -18.88
N LEU A 291 1.51 4.13 -19.18
CA LEU A 291 1.67 3.45 -20.46
C LEU A 291 1.40 1.96 -20.29
N PHE A 292 0.42 1.44 -21.03
CA PHE A 292 0.15 0.01 -21.17
C PHE A 292 0.63 -0.46 -22.54
N ARG A 293 1.52 -1.45 -22.59
CA ARG A 293 2.04 -1.99 -23.85
C ARG A 293 2.00 -3.52 -23.85
N GLU A 294 1.53 -4.14 -24.94
CA GLU A 294 1.53 -5.61 -25.05
C GLU A 294 0.74 -6.31 -23.93
N CYS A 295 -0.23 -5.61 -23.33
CA CYS A 295 -1.04 -6.16 -22.25
C CYS A 295 -2.30 -6.86 -22.79
N VAL A 296 -2.81 -7.81 -22.00
CA VAL A 296 -4.08 -8.48 -22.26
C VAL A 296 -5.03 -8.24 -21.10
N PHE A 297 -6.21 -7.69 -21.37
CA PHE A 297 -7.29 -7.48 -20.40
C PHE A 297 -8.46 -8.37 -20.77
N GLU A 298 -8.60 -9.50 -20.07
CA GLU A 298 -9.53 -10.57 -20.45
C GLU A 298 -10.49 -10.98 -19.33
N GLY A 299 -11.79 -10.98 -19.61
CA GLY A 299 -12.76 -11.59 -18.70
C GLY A 299 -12.92 -10.86 -17.38
N ASN A 300 -12.72 -9.53 -17.38
CA ASN A 300 -12.88 -8.70 -16.20
C ASN A 300 -14.31 -8.15 -16.12
N PHE A 301 -14.74 -7.79 -14.92
CA PHE A 301 -16.11 -7.34 -14.64
C PHE A 301 -16.12 -6.02 -13.87
N ALA A 302 -16.94 -5.05 -14.27
CA ALA A 302 -17.13 -3.85 -13.45
C ALA A 302 -18.51 -3.23 -13.58
N GLY A 303 -18.78 -2.23 -12.75
CA GLY A 303 -19.83 -1.26 -13.04
C GLY A 303 -19.49 -0.46 -14.30
N ARG A 304 -18.29 0.11 -14.37
CA ARG A 304 -17.80 0.88 -15.53
C ARG A 304 -16.35 0.55 -15.86
N GLY A 305 -16.02 0.46 -17.14
CA GLY A 305 -14.65 0.19 -17.59
C GLY A 305 -14.16 -1.16 -17.09
N ALA A 306 -14.78 -2.26 -17.55
CA ALA A 306 -14.48 -3.56 -16.98
C ALA A 306 -13.05 -4.02 -17.27
N GLY A 307 -12.53 -3.77 -18.47
CA GLY A 307 -11.09 -3.81 -18.73
C GLY A 307 -10.38 -2.65 -18.04
N LEU A 308 -10.59 -1.42 -18.54
CA LEU A 308 -9.93 -0.22 -18.03
C LEU A 308 -10.93 0.91 -17.76
N ALA A 309 -10.80 1.54 -16.60
CA ALA A 309 -11.51 2.77 -16.24
C ALA A 309 -10.52 3.93 -16.08
N LEU A 310 -10.61 4.93 -16.96
CA LEU A 310 -9.67 6.05 -17.05
C LEU A 310 -10.40 7.37 -16.74
N VAL A 311 -10.18 7.92 -15.56
CA VAL A 311 -10.88 9.11 -15.07
C VAL A 311 -9.90 10.28 -14.97
N ASP A 312 -10.20 11.42 -15.59
CA ASP A 312 -9.33 12.61 -15.53
C ASP A 312 -7.85 12.32 -15.90
N CYS A 313 -7.65 11.39 -16.85
CA CYS A 313 -6.33 10.92 -17.29
C CYS A 313 -5.90 11.59 -18.61
N PRO A 314 -5.03 12.61 -18.61
CA PRO A 314 -4.75 13.39 -19.81
C PRO A 314 -3.82 12.69 -20.81
N ASN A 315 -3.02 11.71 -20.40
CA ASN A 315 -1.96 11.17 -21.27
C ASN A 315 -1.78 9.65 -21.17
N VAL A 316 -2.80 8.90 -20.77
CA VAL A 316 -2.72 7.43 -20.78
C VAL A 316 -2.54 6.94 -22.23
N VAL A 317 -1.60 6.02 -22.43
CA VAL A 317 -1.35 5.38 -23.71
C VAL A 317 -1.57 3.88 -23.56
N ILE A 318 -2.41 3.31 -24.41
CA ILE A 318 -2.63 1.87 -24.52
C ILE A 318 -2.16 1.48 -25.91
N ARG A 319 -1.16 0.60 -25.98
CA ARG A 319 -0.48 0.26 -27.22
C ARG A 319 -0.32 -1.24 -27.40
N THR A 320 -0.54 -1.75 -28.62
CA THR A 320 -0.27 -3.16 -28.98
C THR A 320 -0.93 -4.14 -28.00
N SER A 321 -2.11 -3.78 -27.49
CA SER A 321 -2.76 -4.50 -26.38
C SER A 321 -4.09 -5.11 -26.82
N MET A 322 -4.52 -6.15 -26.13
CA MET A 322 -5.77 -6.87 -26.36
C MET A 322 -6.74 -6.60 -25.21
N ILE A 323 -7.94 -6.11 -25.50
CA ILE A 323 -9.01 -5.89 -24.52
C ILE A 323 -10.20 -6.73 -24.96
N ARG A 324 -10.47 -7.84 -24.26
CA ARG A 324 -11.52 -8.77 -24.70
C ARG A 324 -12.35 -9.40 -23.60
N LEU A 325 -13.56 -9.85 -23.96
CA LEU A 325 -14.43 -10.61 -23.06
C LEU A 325 -14.74 -9.90 -21.73
N ASN A 326 -14.61 -8.58 -21.67
CA ASN A 326 -14.86 -7.81 -20.45
C ASN A 326 -16.34 -7.39 -20.39
N THR A 327 -16.92 -7.36 -19.18
CA THR A 327 -18.35 -7.09 -18.98
C THR A 327 -18.57 -5.94 -18.00
N ALA A 328 -19.20 -4.85 -18.45
CA ALA A 328 -19.61 -3.72 -17.64
C ALA A 328 -21.13 -3.67 -17.43
N THR A 329 -21.59 -3.40 -16.21
CA THR A 329 -23.04 -3.25 -15.91
C THR A 329 -23.59 -1.85 -16.18
N SER A 330 -22.75 -0.91 -16.61
CA SER A 330 -23.09 0.45 -17.05
C SER A 330 -22.40 0.71 -18.38
N ASP A 331 -21.20 1.31 -18.37
CA ASP A 331 -20.56 1.84 -19.58
C ASP A 331 -19.14 1.30 -19.76
N GLY A 332 -18.71 1.15 -21.02
CA GLY A 332 -17.34 0.76 -21.36
C GLY A 332 -17.04 -0.67 -20.96
N GLY A 333 -17.56 -1.63 -21.73
CA GLY A 333 -17.27 -3.05 -21.50
C GLY A 333 -15.77 -3.30 -21.53
N GLY A 334 -15.11 -2.86 -22.60
CA GLY A 334 -13.64 -2.84 -22.68
C GLY A 334 -13.04 -1.67 -21.90
N ILE A 335 -13.26 -0.46 -22.39
CA ILE A 335 -12.64 0.78 -21.89
C ILE A 335 -13.73 1.80 -21.59
N MET A 336 -13.68 2.41 -20.40
CA MET A 336 -14.44 3.61 -20.06
C MET A 336 -13.45 4.73 -19.77
N ALA A 337 -13.61 5.88 -20.42
CA ALA A 337 -12.79 7.05 -20.19
C ALA A 337 -13.63 8.32 -20.00
N SER A 338 -13.40 9.08 -18.93
CA SER A 338 -14.15 10.31 -18.62
C SER A 338 -13.22 11.47 -18.31
N ASN A 339 -13.39 12.59 -19.02
CA ASN A 339 -12.56 13.81 -18.95
C ASN A 339 -11.06 13.60 -19.21
N GLY A 340 -10.64 12.36 -19.46
CA GLY A 340 -9.31 11.99 -19.92
C GLY A 340 -9.26 11.91 -21.45
N THR A 341 -8.04 11.86 -21.96
CA THR A 341 -7.76 11.96 -23.40
C THR A 341 -6.78 10.86 -23.80
N PRO A 342 -7.16 9.58 -23.61
CA PRO A 342 -6.23 8.48 -23.80
C PRO A 342 -5.94 8.25 -25.29
N ARG A 343 -4.82 7.57 -25.54
CA ARG A 343 -4.38 7.18 -26.88
C ARG A 343 -4.39 5.67 -27.00
N ILE A 344 -5.23 5.13 -27.86
CA ILE A 344 -5.39 3.70 -28.14
C ILE A 344 -4.76 3.44 -29.51
N ILE A 345 -3.67 2.68 -29.55
CA ILE A 345 -2.82 2.55 -30.73
C ILE A 345 -2.47 1.09 -30.97
N GLU A 346 -2.65 0.57 -32.18
CA GLU A 346 -2.26 -0.81 -32.54
C GLU A 346 -2.95 -1.87 -31.65
N CYS A 347 -4.14 -1.59 -31.12
CA CYS A 347 -4.85 -2.47 -30.20
C CYS A 347 -5.89 -3.35 -30.91
N VAL A 348 -6.36 -4.37 -30.18
CA VAL A 348 -7.55 -5.13 -30.53
C VAL A 348 -8.54 -5.07 -29.36
N ILE A 349 -9.77 -4.67 -29.64
CA ILE A 349 -10.85 -4.51 -28.67
C ILE A 349 -12.01 -5.35 -29.17
N GLU A 350 -12.22 -6.53 -28.57
CA GLU A 350 -13.16 -7.52 -29.10
C GLU A 350 -14.04 -8.18 -28.05
N GLU A 351 -15.27 -8.54 -28.42
CA GLU A 351 -16.17 -9.35 -27.59
C GLU A 351 -16.43 -8.77 -26.18
N ASN A 352 -16.38 -7.45 -26.03
CA ASN A 352 -16.70 -6.78 -24.77
C ASN A 352 -18.19 -6.42 -24.71
N LEU A 353 -18.76 -6.46 -23.50
CA LEU A 353 -20.18 -6.22 -23.25
C LEU A 353 -20.39 -5.05 -22.28
N ALA A 354 -21.26 -4.11 -22.64
CA ALA A 354 -21.75 -3.06 -21.74
C ALA A 354 -23.28 -3.08 -21.64
N ALA A 355 -23.85 -2.85 -20.46
CA ALA A 355 -25.29 -2.80 -20.30
C ALA A 355 -25.93 -1.47 -20.77
N GLN A 356 -25.14 -0.41 -20.97
CA GLN A 356 -25.62 0.89 -21.43
C GLN A 356 -24.85 1.33 -22.67
N LEU A 357 -23.71 1.99 -22.52
CA LEU A 357 -22.98 2.61 -23.62
C LEU A 357 -21.60 2.01 -23.83
N GLY A 358 -21.13 1.97 -25.07
CA GLY A 358 -19.72 1.67 -25.37
C GLY A 358 -19.35 0.23 -25.03
N GLY A 359 -19.82 -0.74 -25.81
CA GLY A 359 -19.45 -2.15 -25.61
C GLY A 359 -17.93 -2.31 -25.58
N GLY A 360 -17.26 -1.81 -26.62
CA GLY A 360 -15.82 -1.70 -26.70
C GLY A 360 -15.30 -0.50 -25.90
N ILE A 361 -15.70 0.70 -26.30
CA ILE A 361 -15.20 1.96 -25.74
C ILE A 361 -16.37 2.90 -25.42
N ALA A 362 -16.45 3.37 -24.17
CA ALA A 362 -17.27 4.51 -23.77
C ALA A 362 -16.37 5.69 -23.41
N TRP A 363 -16.53 6.83 -24.07
CA TRP A 363 -15.73 8.02 -23.82
C TRP A 363 -16.57 9.27 -23.71
N THR A 364 -16.31 10.06 -22.67
CA THR A 364 -16.98 11.35 -22.44
C THR A 364 -15.95 12.41 -22.10
N SER A 365 -15.90 13.51 -22.85
CA SER A 365 -15.05 14.66 -22.53
C SER A 365 -15.67 15.94 -23.09
N ASN A 366 -15.41 17.07 -22.44
CA ASN A 366 -15.73 18.39 -23.00
C ASN A 366 -14.48 19.10 -23.55
N ASP A 367 -13.32 18.44 -23.52
CA ASP A 367 -12.06 19.00 -24.02
C ASP A 367 -11.85 18.65 -25.50
N GLU A 368 -11.91 19.68 -26.33
CA GLU A 368 -11.70 19.64 -27.78
C GLU A 368 -10.21 19.75 -28.17
N ALA A 369 -9.34 20.21 -27.27
CA ALA A 369 -7.95 20.50 -27.59
C ALA A 369 -7.10 19.22 -27.71
N THR A 370 -7.48 18.18 -26.98
CA THR A 370 -6.81 16.88 -26.97
C THR A 370 -7.89 15.78 -26.95
N PRO A 371 -8.45 15.37 -28.10
CA PRO A 371 -9.47 14.33 -28.11
C PRO A 371 -8.89 12.95 -27.82
N LEU A 372 -9.75 12.00 -27.46
CA LEU A 372 -9.45 10.56 -27.55
C LEU A 372 -8.87 10.25 -28.94
N LEU A 373 -7.73 9.57 -28.99
CA LEU A 373 -7.14 9.08 -30.23
C LEU A 373 -7.27 7.57 -30.32
N ILE A 374 -7.85 7.08 -31.40
CA ILE A 374 -7.87 5.67 -31.79
C ILE A 374 -7.14 5.56 -33.13
N ASP A 375 -6.02 4.86 -33.16
CA ASP A 375 -5.21 4.70 -34.38
C ASP A 375 -4.77 3.25 -34.58
N ALA A 376 -4.77 2.78 -35.82
CA ALA A 376 -4.34 1.43 -36.18
C ALA A 376 -4.99 0.30 -35.33
N THR A 377 -6.22 0.50 -34.88
CA THR A 377 -6.87 -0.34 -33.87
C THR A 377 -8.06 -1.09 -34.48
N GLN A 378 -8.27 -2.34 -34.07
CA GLN A 378 -9.45 -3.13 -34.42
C GLN A 378 -10.44 -3.09 -33.26
N VAL A 379 -11.66 -2.62 -33.50
CA VAL A 379 -12.77 -2.60 -32.54
C VAL A 379 -13.89 -3.44 -33.14
N VAL A 380 -14.02 -4.70 -32.71
CA VAL A 380 -14.89 -5.67 -33.39
C VAL A 380 -15.73 -6.50 -32.44
N SER A 381 -16.94 -6.90 -32.86
CA SER A 381 -17.77 -7.84 -32.09
C SER A 381 -18.08 -7.40 -30.65
N ASN A 382 -18.09 -6.09 -30.37
CA ASN A 382 -18.45 -5.58 -29.05
C ASN A 382 -19.95 -5.26 -29.00
N THR A 383 -20.55 -5.48 -27.84
CA THR A 383 -21.99 -5.32 -27.65
C THR A 383 -22.30 -4.30 -26.55
N SER A 384 -23.25 -3.42 -26.82
CA SER A 384 -23.90 -2.58 -25.81
C SER A 384 -25.41 -2.83 -25.84
N LEU A 385 -26.12 -2.68 -24.72
CA LEU A 385 -27.58 -2.89 -24.74
C LEU A 385 -28.38 -1.60 -25.05
N GLU A 386 -27.74 -0.43 -25.07
CA GLU A 386 -28.40 0.82 -25.43
C GLU A 386 -27.84 1.45 -26.71
N SER A 387 -26.55 1.78 -26.78
CA SER A 387 -25.95 2.37 -28.01
C SER A 387 -24.42 2.38 -28.01
N GLY A 388 -23.83 2.41 -29.20
CA GLY A 388 -22.38 2.49 -29.38
C GLY A 388 -21.70 1.17 -28.99
N GLY A 389 -22.03 0.08 -29.68
CA GLY A 389 -21.39 -1.21 -29.51
C GLY A 389 -19.86 -1.12 -29.59
N GLY A 390 -19.34 -0.48 -30.64
CA GLY A 390 -17.91 -0.29 -30.82
C GLY A 390 -17.39 0.88 -30.00
N LEU A 391 -17.81 2.09 -30.38
CA LEU A 391 -17.48 3.34 -29.68
C LEU A 391 -18.74 4.14 -29.36
N SER A 392 -18.86 4.62 -28.12
CA SER A 392 -19.77 5.70 -27.74
C SER A 392 -18.95 6.91 -27.31
N SER A 393 -19.04 8.02 -28.05
CA SER A 393 -18.41 9.31 -27.73
C SER A 393 -19.45 10.37 -27.38
N ALA A 394 -19.20 11.14 -26.32
CA ALA A 394 -20.06 12.26 -25.93
C ALA A 394 -19.28 13.52 -25.54
N GLY A 395 -19.77 14.67 -25.98
CA GLY A 395 -19.14 15.98 -25.80
C GLY A 395 -18.24 16.33 -26.97
N ALA A 396 -16.93 16.17 -26.81
CA ALA A 396 -15.93 16.39 -27.85
C ALA A 396 -15.87 15.24 -28.87
N PRO A 397 -15.45 15.50 -30.12
CA PRO A 397 -15.31 14.46 -31.13
C PRO A 397 -14.04 13.63 -30.88
N ALA A 398 -14.17 12.31 -30.93
CA ALA A 398 -13.00 11.42 -30.91
C ALA A 398 -12.19 11.60 -32.21
N SER A 399 -10.91 11.25 -32.22
CA SER A 399 -10.09 11.21 -33.43
C SER A 399 -9.77 9.76 -33.78
N VAL A 400 -10.17 9.33 -34.98
CA VAL A 400 -10.06 7.93 -35.41
C VAL A 400 -9.27 7.87 -36.71
N GLY A 401 -8.22 7.04 -36.77
CA GLY A 401 -7.40 6.84 -37.97
C GLY A 401 -6.98 5.38 -38.16
N ASN A 402 -6.81 4.96 -39.41
CA ASN A 402 -6.31 3.61 -39.76
C ASN A 402 -6.97 2.44 -39.01
N SER A 403 -8.22 2.60 -38.56
CA SER A 403 -8.86 1.69 -37.60
C SER A 403 -10.07 0.98 -38.21
N VAL A 404 -10.39 -0.19 -37.68
CA VAL A 404 -11.49 -1.04 -38.15
C VAL A 404 -12.58 -1.07 -37.08
N PHE A 405 -13.83 -0.80 -37.48
CA PHE A 405 -15.02 -0.92 -36.63
C PHE A 405 -16.05 -1.79 -37.33
N CYS A 406 -16.20 -3.05 -36.89
CA CYS A 406 -17.08 -4.03 -37.54
C CYS A 406 -17.77 -4.97 -36.54
N ASP A 407 -18.95 -5.48 -36.89
CA ASP A 407 -19.72 -6.46 -36.11
C ASP A 407 -20.04 -6.00 -34.68
N ASN A 408 -19.98 -4.70 -34.38
CA ASN A 408 -20.36 -4.19 -33.07
C ASN A 408 -21.85 -3.87 -32.98
N ASP A 409 -22.55 -4.34 -31.93
CA ASP A 409 -24.00 -4.21 -31.75
C ASP A 409 -24.34 -3.19 -30.64
N PRO A 410 -25.32 -2.28 -30.84
CA PRO A 410 -26.13 -2.11 -32.05
C PRO A 410 -25.52 -1.11 -33.05
N ASP A 411 -24.36 -0.52 -32.72
CA ASP A 411 -23.74 0.52 -33.53
C ASP A 411 -22.21 0.35 -33.55
N GLN A 412 -21.61 0.56 -34.72
CA GLN A 412 -20.15 0.66 -34.84
C GLN A 412 -19.59 1.83 -34.04
N ILE A 413 -20.15 3.03 -34.27
CA ILE A 413 -19.75 4.27 -33.61
C ILE A 413 -20.99 5.13 -33.39
N VAL A 414 -21.18 5.60 -32.15
CA VAL A 414 -22.16 6.61 -31.76
C VAL A 414 -21.45 7.82 -31.22
N GLY A 415 -21.86 9.00 -31.68
CA GLY A 415 -21.27 10.28 -31.32
C GLY A 415 -20.42 10.87 -32.45
N GLU A 416 -19.94 12.10 -32.24
CA GLU A 416 -19.11 12.79 -33.22
C GLU A 416 -17.68 12.21 -33.19
N PHE A 417 -17.07 12.09 -34.37
CA PHE A 417 -15.65 11.79 -34.50
C PHE A 417 -15.04 12.49 -35.72
N THR A 418 -13.74 12.77 -35.62
CA THR A 418 -12.90 13.26 -36.68
C THR A 418 -12.22 12.07 -37.35
N ASP A 419 -12.55 11.85 -38.63
CA ASP A 419 -11.90 10.86 -39.47
C ASP A 419 -10.52 11.38 -39.92
N LEU A 420 -9.46 10.72 -39.44
CA LEU A 420 -8.07 10.97 -39.82
C LEU A 420 -7.64 10.21 -41.08
N GLY A 421 -8.54 9.43 -41.69
CA GLY A 421 -8.32 8.62 -42.87
C GLY A 421 -7.83 7.20 -42.58
N GLY A 422 -8.01 6.31 -43.55
CA GLY A 422 -7.59 4.90 -43.46
C GLY A 422 -8.54 4.02 -42.63
N ASN A 423 -9.67 4.55 -42.18
CA ASN A 423 -10.64 3.81 -41.40
C ASN A 423 -11.52 2.89 -42.26
N GLU A 424 -11.83 1.73 -41.73
CA GLU A 424 -12.84 0.81 -42.23
C GLU A 424 -13.94 0.71 -41.18
N ILE A 425 -15.01 1.49 -41.38
CA ILE A 425 -16.22 1.36 -40.58
C ILE A 425 -17.13 0.47 -41.40
N CYS A 426 -17.29 -0.79 -40.98
CA CYS A 426 -18.26 -1.67 -41.59
C CYS A 426 -19.63 -1.04 -41.37
N THR A 427 -20.18 -0.46 -42.42
CA THR A 427 -21.61 -0.19 -42.42
C THR A 427 -22.28 -1.54 -42.24
N GLU A 428 -23.21 -1.64 -41.30
CA GLU A 428 -24.14 -2.76 -41.14
C GLU A 428 -24.90 -2.94 -42.46
N THR A 429 -24.24 -3.44 -43.49
CA THR A 429 -24.91 -3.99 -44.67
C THR A 429 -25.37 -5.33 -44.19
N CYS A 430 -26.51 -5.31 -43.55
CA CYS A 430 -27.39 -6.45 -43.48
C CYS A 430 -27.91 -6.61 -44.91
N PRO A 431 -27.28 -7.42 -45.78
CA PRO A 431 -27.52 -7.31 -47.21
C PRO A 431 -28.96 -7.75 -47.57
N GLY A 432 -29.61 -8.45 -46.63
CA GLY A 432 -31.02 -8.80 -46.69
C GLY A 432 -32.00 -7.76 -46.14
N ASP A 433 -31.57 -6.64 -45.53
CA ASP A 433 -32.47 -5.57 -45.08
C ASP A 433 -32.69 -4.55 -46.21
N PHE A 434 -33.57 -4.92 -47.13
CA PHE A 434 -33.85 -4.10 -48.31
C PHE A 434 -34.68 -2.85 -47.99
N ASN A 435 -35.34 -2.79 -46.84
CA ASN A 435 -36.24 -1.69 -46.49
C ASN A 435 -35.63 -0.73 -45.45
N GLY A 436 -34.49 -1.11 -44.85
CA GLY A 436 -33.73 -0.32 -43.89
C GLY A 436 -34.39 -0.22 -42.52
N ASP A 437 -35.19 -1.23 -42.12
CA ASP A 437 -35.88 -1.26 -40.82
C ASP A 437 -35.09 -1.97 -39.71
N GLY A 438 -33.87 -2.42 -40.00
CA GLY A 438 -32.96 -3.07 -39.07
C GLY A 438 -33.32 -4.53 -38.80
N THR A 439 -34.20 -5.15 -39.59
CA THR A 439 -34.56 -6.56 -39.47
C THR A 439 -34.66 -7.19 -40.86
N VAL A 440 -33.93 -8.27 -41.15
CA VAL A 440 -34.25 -9.12 -42.31
C VAL A 440 -35.45 -9.98 -41.98
N GLY A 441 -36.60 -9.60 -42.50
CA GLY A 441 -37.86 -10.27 -42.22
C GLY A 441 -38.72 -10.52 -43.45
N GLY A 442 -40.00 -10.78 -43.18
CA GLY A 442 -40.99 -11.00 -44.23
C GLY A 442 -41.23 -9.78 -45.12
N SER A 443 -40.96 -8.57 -44.60
CA SER A 443 -41.03 -7.33 -45.37
C SER A 443 -39.95 -7.31 -46.45
N ASP A 444 -38.73 -7.68 -46.08
CA ASP A 444 -37.55 -7.68 -46.95
C ASP A 444 -37.57 -8.83 -47.92
N LEU A 445 -38.07 -9.99 -47.50
CA LEU A 445 -38.35 -11.10 -48.41
C LEU A 445 -39.35 -10.69 -49.50
N GLY A 446 -40.32 -9.84 -49.13
CA GLY A 446 -41.25 -9.25 -50.09
C GLY A 446 -40.53 -8.38 -51.12
N VAL A 447 -39.54 -7.58 -50.70
CA VAL A 447 -38.71 -6.75 -51.57
C VAL A 447 -37.74 -7.61 -52.41
N PHE A 448 -37.14 -8.63 -51.82
CA PHE A 448 -36.27 -9.62 -52.48
C PHE A 448 -36.94 -10.23 -53.72
N PHE A 449 -38.20 -10.67 -53.59
CA PHE A 449 -38.95 -11.23 -54.71
C PHE A 449 -39.31 -10.22 -55.81
N THR A 450 -39.15 -8.91 -55.59
CA THR A 450 -39.30 -7.93 -56.67
C THR A 450 -38.15 -7.96 -57.66
N PHE A 451 -37.00 -8.52 -57.27
CA PHE A 451 -35.81 -8.68 -58.09
C PHE A 451 -35.71 -10.06 -58.76
N TRP A 452 -36.66 -10.97 -58.51
CA TRP A 452 -36.58 -12.37 -58.95
C TRP A 452 -36.48 -12.52 -60.48
N GLY A 453 -35.46 -13.26 -60.94
CA GLY A 453 -35.15 -13.50 -62.35
C GLY A 453 -33.91 -12.74 -62.83
N ASP A 454 -33.81 -12.52 -64.15
CA ASP A 454 -32.69 -11.78 -64.77
C ASP A 454 -32.51 -10.40 -64.15
N CYS A 455 -31.31 -10.10 -63.64
CA CYS A 455 -31.02 -8.82 -63.03
C CYS A 455 -29.85 -8.11 -63.73
N ASP A 456 -30.12 -6.95 -64.32
CA ASP A 456 -29.08 -6.09 -64.90
C ASP A 456 -28.39 -5.29 -63.78
N ALA A 457 -27.07 -5.44 -63.64
CA ALA A 457 -26.29 -4.84 -62.56
C ALA A 457 -26.35 -3.29 -62.52
N PRO A 458 -26.27 -2.66 -61.32
CA PRO A 458 -26.13 -3.28 -59.99
C PRO A 458 -27.47 -3.76 -59.41
N CYS A 459 -27.50 -5.01 -58.92
CA CYS A 459 -28.65 -5.67 -58.33
C CYS A 459 -28.33 -6.08 -56.89
N GLU A 460 -29.05 -5.55 -55.91
CA GLU A 460 -28.73 -5.76 -54.49
C GLU A 460 -29.17 -7.15 -53.97
N ALA A 461 -30.03 -7.85 -54.71
CA ALA A 461 -30.54 -9.18 -54.35
C ALA A 461 -29.79 -10.34 -55.03
N ASP A 462 -28.84 -10.06 -55.93
CA ASP A 462 -27.94 -11.07 -56.52
C ASP A 462 -26.72 -11.23 -55.59
N PHE A 463 -26.87 -12.10 -54.59
CA PHE A 463 -25.87 -12.30 -53.56
C PHE A 463 -24.69 -13.16 -54.02
N ASN A 464 -24.91 -13.99 -55.04
CA ASN A 464 -23.89 -14.91 -55.54
C ASN A 464 -23.15 -14.37 -56.78
N GLY A 465 -23.67 -13.31 -57.40
CA GLY A 465 -23.04 -12.53 -58.47
C GLY A 465 -23.10 -13.20 -59.84
N ASP A 466 -24.07 -14.10 -60.09
CA ASP A 466 -24.21 -14.81 -61.35
C ASP A 466 -25.15 -14.12 -62.37
N GLY A 467 -25.78 -13.00 -61.97
CA GLY A 467 -26.64 -12.18 -62.82
C GLY A 467 -28.11 -12.60 -62.84
N GLU A 468 -28.51 -13.60 -62.05
CA GLU A 468 -29.90 -13.97 -61.83
C GLU A 468 -30.21 -13.94 -60.33
N VAL A 469 -31.39 -13.46 -59.93
CA VAL A 469 -31.87 -13.60 -58.54
C VAL A 469 -32.77 -14.81 -58.45
N ASP A 470 -32.28 -15.89 -57.85
CA ASP A 470 -32.98 -17.16 -57.81
C ASP A 470 -32.85 -17.93 -56.47
N GLY A 471 -32.96 -19.26 -56.51
CA GLY A 471 -32.97 -20.10 -55.31
C GLY A 471 -31.69 -20.01 -54.46
N PRO A 472 -30.50 -20.13 -55.06
CA PRO A 472 -29.23 -19.76 -54.45
C PRO A 472 -29.22 -18.45 -53.67
N ASP A 473 -29.63 -17.33 -54.27
CA ASP A 473 -29.65 -16.03 -53.58
C ASP A 473 -30.64 -16.00 -52.44
N LEU A 474 -31.80 -16.64 -52.61
CA LEU A 474 -32.77 -16.79 -51.52
C LEU A 474 -32.20 -17.61 -50.36
N GLY A 475 -31.36 -18.60 -50.65
CA GLY A 475 -30.63 -19.36 -49.64
C GLY A 475 -29.66 -18.48 -48.84
N VAL A 476 -28.95 -17.58 -49.52
CA VAL A 476 -28.05 -16.60 -48.87
C VAL A 476 -28.85 -15.55 -48.10
N PHE A 477 -29.96 -15.06 -48.65
CA PHE A 477 -30.88 -14.13 -47.99
C PHE A 477 -31.34 -14.64 -46.63
N PHE A 478 -31.74 -15.92 -46.53
CA PHE A 478 -32.17 -16.51 -45.27
C PHE A 478 -31.05 -16.68 -44.24
N SER A 479 -29.78 -16.60 -44.65
CA SER A 479 -28.67 -16.57 -43.69
C SER A 479 -28.61 -15.27 -42.88
N PHE A 480 -29.22 -14.20 -43.40
CA PHE A 480 -29.33 -12.91 -42.73
C PHE A 480 -30.62 -12.77 -41.91
N TRP A 481 -31.50 -13.79 -41.89
CA TRP A 481 -32.84 -13.68 -41.32
C TRP A 481 -32.83 -13.41 -39.80
N GLY A 482 -33.41 -12.29 -39.38
CA GLY A 482 -33.39 -11.87 -37.98
C GLY A 482 -33.22 -10.36 -37.85
N LEU A 483 -32.97 -9.90 -36.62
CA LEU A 483 -32.50 -8.53 -36.41
C LEU A 483 -31.13 -8.39 -37.07
N CYS A 484 -30.94 -7.29 -37.78
CA CYS A 484 -29.61 -6.89 -38.22
C CYS A 484 -28.84 -6.47 -36.96
N PRO A 485 -27.66 -7.04 -36.70
CA PRO A 485 -26.82 -6.67 -35.57
C PRO A 485 -26.32 -5.22 -35.67
#